data_AF-A0A5B7R5W6-F1
#
_entry.id   AF-A0A5B7R5W6-F1
#
_cell.length_a   1.000
_cell.length_b   1.000
_cell.length_c   1.000
_cell.angle_alpha   90.00
_cell.angle_beta   90.00
_cell.angle_gamma   90.00
#
_symmetry.space_group_name_H-M   'P 1'
#
loop_
_entity.id
_entity.type
_entity.pdbx_description
1 polymer ?
#
loop_
_entity_poly.entity_id
_entity_poly.type
_entity_poly.pdbx_seq_one_letter_code
_entity_poly.pdbx_strand_id
1 'polypeptide(L)'
;MTGRNLDVRAETAGGLAGLLPGGPLMQAPVGRFVQEALHEWGRLKSPALEAAERACGKSREDIAEQLESEPHLIPLAARILFHAGMTNQDEVLEALGAMLGALILSKDDTDEVELIVMGLGDWRRVHLQVLRVMEGPPHARTRRRQTRSLTDTFEAALEDETPDDLADDELVTLEAQTWNAAAIAESAGLSMTRTELALAGLQKSGFLWTPTVVSGPGYLISDSGRTVIRVLREYQTQAPPQGLA
;
A
#
# COMPACT_ATOMS: atom_id res chain seq x y z
N MET A 1 -4.50 11.92 37.49
CA MET A 1 -3.04 11.78 37.49
C MET A 1 -2.72 10.37 37.04
N THR A 2 -2.61 10.15 35.73
CA THR A 2 -2.37 8.85 35.11
C THR A 2 -1.08 8.98 34.32
N GLY A 3 -0.04 8.30 34.79
CA GLY A 3 1.30 8.31 34.21
C GLY A 3 1.28 7.70 32.81
N ARG A 4 1.65 8.51 31.82
CA ARG A 4 2.02 8.05 30.48
C ARG A 4 3.37 7.36 30.59
N ASN A 5 3.39 6.04 30.44
CA ASN A 5 4.58 5.30 30.04
C ASN A 5 4.91 5.69 28.59
N LEU A 6 5.71 6.74 28.44
CA LEU A 6 6.38 7.11 27.19
C LEU A 6 7.89 7.01 27.44
N ASP A 7 8.45 5.80 27.54
CA ASP A 7 9.91 5.71 27.76
C ASP A 7 10.62 4.42 27.32
N VAL A 8 10.24 3.80 26.19
CA VAL A 8 11.06 2.69 25.62
C VAL A 8 11.26 2.78 24.09
N ARG A 9 10.59 3.71 23.39
CA ARG A 9 10.67 3.79 21.92
C ARG A 9 11.75 4.75 21.38
N ALA A 10 12.43 5.51 22.24
CA ALA A 10 13.44 6.48 21.82
C ALA A 10 14.89 5.94 21.81
N GLU A 11 15.17 4.82 22.48
CA GLU A 11 16.54 4.31 22.64
C GLU A 11 17.02 3.39 21.50
N THR A 12 16.10 2.80 20.71
CA THR A 12 16.47 1.90 19.60
C THR A 12 16.77 2.61 18.27
N ALA A 13 16.54 3.92 18.17
CA ALA A 13 16.95 4.70 17.00
C ALA A 13 18.47 5.01 16.97
N GLY A 14 19.17 4.86 18.11
CA GLY A 14 20.59 5.17 18.22
C GLY A 14 21.54 4.15 17.57
N GLY A 15 21.12 2.87 17.47
CA GLY A 15 21.96 1.81 16.88
C GLY A 15 22.07 1.86 15.36
N LEU A 16 21.10 2.47 14.68
CA LEU A 16 21.09 2.61 13.22
C LEU A 16 21.56 4.00 12.74
N ALA A 17 21.80 4.95 13.64
CA ALA A 17 22.24 6.31 13.28
C ALA A 17 23.66 6.35 12.64
N GLY A 18 24.44 5.27 12.75
CA GLY A 18 25.71 5.09 12.03
C GLY A 18 25.59 4.61 10.58
N LEU A 19 24.38 4.37 10.06
CA LEU A 19 24.11 3.77 8.75
C LEU A 19 23.82 4.76 7.62
N LEU A 20 24.23 6.02 7.80
CA LEU A 20 24.15 6.98 6.71
C LEU A 20 25.17 6.62 5.61
N PRO A 21 24.78 6.72 4.33
CA PRO A 21 25.70 6.51 3.21
C PRO A 21 26.78 7.59 3.26
N GLY A 22 28.00 7.18 3.69
CA GLY A 22 29.15 8.08 3.83
C GLY A 22 30.13 7.73 4.97
N GLY A 23 29.78 6.84 5.90
CA GLY A 23 30.67 6.39 6.98
C GLY A 23 31.70 5.31 6.57
N PRO A 24 32.76 5.08 7.37
CA PRO A 24 33.81 4.08 7.11
C PRO A 24 33.34 2.61 7.03
N LEU A 25 32.05 2.36 7.20
CA LEU A 25 31.40 1.05 7.05
C LEU A 25 31.27 0.57 5.60
N MET A 26 31.53 1.40 4.59
CA MET A 26 31.57 0.96 3.18
C MET A 26 32.67 -0.10 2.90
N GLN A 27 33.61 -0.31 3.83
CA GLN A 27 34.64 -1.34 3.71
C GLN A 27 34.31 -2.66 4.43
N ALA A 28 33.25 -2.69 5.25
CA ALA A 28 32.81 -3.95 5.84
C ALA A 28 32.12 -4.80 4.76
N PRO A 29 32.42 -6.09 4.63
CA PRO A 29 31.72 -6.96 3.69
C PRO A 29 30.24 -6.96 4.06
N VAL A 30 29.39 -6.55 3.12
CA VAL A 30 27.93 -6.36 3.28
C VAL A 30 27.27 -7.55 3.99
N GLY A 31 27.74 -8.78 3.75
CA GLY A 31 27.24 -9.98 4.41
C GLY A 31 27.40 -10.01 5.94
N ARG A 32 28.47 -9.43 6.50
CA ARG A 32 28.70 -9.43 7.95
C ARG A 32 27.77 -8.46 8.67
N PHE A 33 27.50 -7.32 8.04
CA PHE A 33 26.54 -6.34 8.54
C PHE A 33 25.11 -6.89 8.51
N VAL A 34 24.75 -7.58 7.42
CA VAL A 34 23.45 -8.24 7.33
C VAL A 34 23.29 -9.30 8.40
N GLN A 35 24.29 -10.16 8.63
CA GLN A 35 24.22 -11.17 9.69
C GLN A 35 24.03 -10.56 11.08
N GLU A 36 24.73 -9.47 11.38
CA GLU A 36 24.58 -8.76 12.66
C GLU A 36 23.21 -8.08 12.79
N ALA A 37 22.70 -7.51 11.69
CA ALA A 37 21.35 -6.97 11.62
C ALA A 37 20.30 -8.07 11.82
N LEU A 38 20.42 -9.23 11.15
CA LEU A 38 19.55 -10.40 11.30
C LEU A 38 19.60 -10.99 12.71
N HIS A 39 20.78 -11.02 13.33
CA HIS A 39 20.94 -11.49 14.71
C HIS A 39 20.24 -10.54 15.71
N GLU A 40 20.41 -9.22 15.54
CA GLU A 40 19.67 -8.26 16.37
C GLU A 40 18.16 -8.26 16.05
N TRP A 41 17.79 -8.63 14.82
CA TRP A 41 16.41 -8.80 14.38
C TRP A 41 15.68 -9.90 15.15
N GLY A 42 16.33 -11.04 15.42
CA GLY A 42 15.79 -12.10 16.27
C GLY A 42 15.50 -11.64 17.70
N ARG A 43 16.25 -10.65 18.19
CA ARG A 43 16.09 -10.06 19.53
C ARG A 43 14.98 -9.01 19.62
N LEU A 44 14.67 -8.32 18.54
CA LEU A 44 13.75 -7.18 18.55
C LEU A 44 12.29 -7.63 18.36
N LYS A 45 11.41 -7.24 19.29
CA LYS A 45 9.95 -7.34 19.12
C LYS A 45 9.47 -6.25 18.17
N SER A 46 9.55 -6.53 16.86
CA SER A 46 9.03 -5.65 15.82
C SER A 46 7.63 -6.11 15.38
N PRO A 47 6.62 -5.23 15.34
CA PRO A 47 5.30 -5.55 14.78
C PRO A 47 5.37 -6.06 13.33
N ALA A 48 6.35 -5.58 12.55
CA ALA A 48 6.57 -6.07 11.19
C ALA A 48 7.07 -7.53 11.17
N LEU A 49 7.91 -7.92 12.13
CA LEU A 49 8.33 -9.32 12.25
C LEU A 49 7.18 -10.22 12.68
N GLU A 50 6.39 -9.79 13.67
CA GLU A 50 5.20 -10.53 14.11
C GLU A 50 4.17 -10.66 12.99
N ALA A 51 4.05 -9.65 12.14
CA ALA A 51 3.27 -9.75 10.93
C ALA A 51 3.87 -10.79 9.98
N ALA A 52 5.18 -10.73 9.68
CA ALA A 52 5.83 -11.71 8.79
C ALA A 52 5.65 -13.16 9.26
N GLU A 53 5.89 -13.44 10.55
CA GLU A 53 5.67 -14.75 11.18
C GLU A 53 4.23 -15.24 10.95
N ARG A 54 3.24 -14.36 11.08
CA ARG A 54 1.84 -14.71 10.85
C ARG A 54 1.50 -15.03 9.39
N ALA A 55 2.06 -14.34 8.38
CA ALA A 55 1.78 -14.71 6.97
C ALA A 55 2.32 -16.08 6.65
N CYS A 56 3.58 -16.29 7.00
CA CYS A 56 4.30 -17.46 6.52
C CYS A 56 4.18 -18.67 7.44
N GLY A 57 3.65 -18.48 8.66
CA GLY A 57 3.54 -19.53 9.67
C GLY A 57 4.89 -20.05 10.17
N LYS A 58 5.97 -19.29 9.96
CA LYS A 58 7.34 -19.61 10.38
C LYS A 58 7.75 -18.75 11.57
N SER A 59 8.66 -19.25 12.41
CA SER A 59 9.25 -18.41 13.47
C SER A 59 10.24 -17.40 12.88
N ARG A 60 10.63 -16.38 13.65
CA ARG A 60 11.75 -15.49 13.29
C ARG A 60 13.03 -16.23 12.98
N GLU A 61 13.38 -17.28 13.73
CA GLU A 61 14.58 -18.08 13.46
C GLU A 61 14.48 -18.76 12.10
N ASP A 62 13.33 -19.38 11.79
CA ASP A 62 13.09 -20.02 10.50
C ASP A 62 13.11 -19.01 9.34
N ILE A 63 12.58 -17.80 9.56
CA ILE A 63 12.63 -16.69 8.59
C ILE A 63 14.09 -16.27 8.35
N ALA A 64 14.89 -16.13 9.41
CA ALA A 64 16.30 -15.75 9.29
C ALA A 64 17.11 -16.85 8.58
N GLU A 65 16.91 -18.12 8.93
CA GLU A 65 17.55 -19.26 8.26
C GLU A 65 17.19 -19.30 6.77
N GLN A 66 15.92 -19.02 6.42
CA GLN A 66 15.50 -18.94 5.02
C GLN A 66 16.22 -17.81 4.27
N LEU A 67 16.29 -16.61 4.85
CA LEU A 67 16.99 -15.47 4.22
C LEU A 67 18.49 -15.73 4.08
N GLU A 68 19.11 -16.44 5.02
CA GLU A 68 20.51 -16.88 4.91
C GLU A 68 20.70 -17.88 3.76
N SER A 69 19.76 -18.80 3.57
CA SER A 69 19.76 -19.74 2.45
C SER A 69 19.51 -19.07 1.10
N GLU A 70 18.98 -17.84 1.09
CA GLU A 70 18.61 -17.08 -0.10
C GLU A 70 19.17 -15.66 -0.10
N PRO A 71 20.48 -15.50 -0.38
CA PRO A 71 21.16 -14.21 -0.24
C PRO A 71 20.61 -13.09 -1.14
N HIS A 72 19.87 -13.42 -2.19
CA HIS A 72 19.24 -12.45 -3.08
C HIS A 72 18.01 -11.76 -2.47
N LEU A 73 17.39 -12.35 -1.44
CA LEU A 73 16.24 -11.76 -0.72
C LEU A 73 16.68 -10.77 0.37
N ILE A 74 17.93 -10.85 0.81
CA ILE A 74 18.50 -10.02 1.89
C ILE A 74 18.32 -8.51 1.62
N PRO A 75 18.67 -7.95 0.44
CA PRO A 75 18.51 -6.53 0.19
C PRO A 75 17.06 -6.06 0.29
N LEU A 76 16.12 -6.90 -0.16
CA LEU A 76 14.70 -6.62 -0.13
C LEU A 76 14.15 -6.66 1.31
N ALA A 77 14.50 -7.70 2.07
CA ALA A 77 14.17 -7.79 3.49
C ALA A 77 14.73 -6.59 4.29
N ALA A 78 15.99 -6.21 4.05
CA ALA A 78 16.59 -5.05 4.68
C ALA A 78 15.84 -3.74 4.33
N ARG A 79 15.41 -3.58 3.08
CA ARG A 79 14.64 -2.41 2.65
C ARG A 79 13.24 -2.37 3.29
N ILE A 80 12.55 -3.51 3.36
CA ILE A 80 11.26 -3.65 4.05
C ILE A 80 11.40 -3.20 5.51
N LEU A 81 12.45 -3.67 6.18
CA LEU A 81 12.72 -3.32 7.58
C LEU A 81 13.12 -1.88 7.80
N PHE A 82 13.91 -1.34 6.88
CA PHE A 82 14.27 0.06 6.91
C PHE A 82 13.01 0.94 6.81
N HIS A 83 12.14 0.67 5.83
CA HIS A 83 10.87 1.39 5.69
C HIS A 83 9.97 1.18 6.89
N ALA A 84 9.94 -0.03 7.44
CA ALA A 84 9.21 -0.33 8.65
C ALA A 84 9.67 0.59 9.80
N GLY A 85 10.97 0.62 10.10
CA GLY A 85 11.54 1.47 11.14
C GLY A 85 11.28 2.97 10.95
N MET A 86 11.19 3.45 9.70
CA MET A 86 11.01 4.87 9.39
C MET A 86 9.56 5.36 9.47
N THR A 87 8.57 4.49 9.25
CA THR A 87 7.18 4.93 9.09
C THR A 87 6.46 5.17 10.41
N ASN A 88 6.87 4.47 11.48
CA ASN A 88 6.24 4.45 12.82
C ASN A 88 4.69 4.34 12.77
N GLN A 89 4.17 3.70 11.73
CA GLN A 89 2.75 3.49 11.47
C GLN A 89 2.51 2.00 11.52
N ASP A 90 1.80 1.53 12.55
CA ASP A 90 1.59 0.11 12.81
C ASP A 90 0.95 -0.59 11.60
N GLU A 91 0.03 0.06 10.89
CA GLU A 91 -0.59 -0.53 9.69
C GLU A 91 0.38 -0.70 8.52
N VAL A 92 1.36 0.19 8.38
CA VAL A 92 2.40 0.10 7.34
C VAL A 92 3.46 -0.92 7.73
N LEU A 93 3.83 -0.96 9.02
CA LEU A 93 4.70 -1.99 9.60
C LEU A 93 4.14 -3.39 9.35
N GLU A 94 2.85 -3.58 9.63
CA GLU A 94 2.17 -4.85 9.43
C GLU A 94 2.13 -5.24 7.94
N ALA A 95 1.83 -4.31 7.05
CA ALA A 95 1.83 -4.55 5.60
C ALA A 95 3.22 -4.93 5.06
N LEU A 96 4.25 -4.23 5.53
CA LEU A 96 5.65 -4.50 5.19
C LEU A 96 6.08 -5.88 5.69
N GLY A 97 5.74 -6.21 6.93
CA GLY A 97 5.93 -7.55 7.49
C GLY A 97 5.20 -8.63 6.69
N ALA A 98 3.97 -8.34 6.29
CA ALA A 98 3.14 -9.25 5.53
C ALA A 98 3.75 -9.68 4.19
N MET A 99 4.23 -8.70 3.44
CA MET A 99 4.89 -8.98 2.17
C MET A 99 6.21 -9.72 2.36
N LEU A 100 6.96 -9.44 3.43
CA LEU A 100 8.16 -10.22 3.74
C LEU A 100 7.79 -11.69 3.99
N GLY A 101 6.72 -11.96 4.74
CA GLY A 101 6.22 -13.32 4.92
C GLY A 101 5.78 -13.97 3.60
N ALA A 102 5.07 -13.23 2.75
CA ALA A 102 4.68 -13.70 1.43
C ALA A 102 5.88 -14.01 0.52
N LEU A 103 6.90 -13.14 0.51
CA LEU A 103 8.16 -13.32 -0.22
C LEU A 103 8.89 -14.60 0.22
N ILE A 104 8.87 -14.90 1.51
CA ILE A 104 9.46 -16.12 2.08
C ILE A 104 8.72 -17.38 1.62
N LEU A 105 7.43 -17.29 1.32
CA LEU A 105 6.63 -18.39 0.77
C LEU A 105 6.75 -18.51 -0.76
N SER A 106 6.82 -17.38 -1.47
CA SER A 106 6.77 -17.27 -2.93
C SER A 106 7.98 -16.54 -3.49
N LYS A 107 9.02 -17.30 -3.83
CA LYS A 107 10.31 -16.77 -4.33
C LYS A 107 10.21 -16.14 -5.72
N ASP A 108 9.30 -16.66 -6.54
CA ASP A 108 9.12 -16.22 -7.92
C ASP A 108 8.53 -14.80 -8.03
N ASP A 109 7.96 -14.27 -6.94
CA ASP A 109 7.30 -12.96 -6.90
C ASP A 109 8.26 -11.83 -6.44
N THR A 110 9.57 -12.08 -6.41
CA THR A 110 10.57 -11.12 -5.86
C THR A 110 10.51 -9.75 -6.55
N ASP A 111 10.39 -9.71 -7.88
CA ASP A 111 10.34 -8.45 -8.65
C ASP A 111 9.06 -7.65 -8.33
N GLU A 112 7.91 -8.33 -8.19
CA GLU A 112 6.64 -7.69 -7.83
C GLU A 112 6.71 -7.12 -6.41
N VAL A 113 7.23 -7.90 -5.45
CA VAL A 113 7.41 -7.45 -4.08
C VAL A 113 8.38 -6.26 -4.01
N GLU A 114 9.47 -6.26 -4.78
CA GLU A 114 10.40 -5.13 -4.82
C GLU A 114 9.72 -3.85 -5.31
N LEU A 115 8.93 -3.93 -6.39
CA LEU A 115 8.14 -2.80 -6.89
C LEU A 115 7.16 -2.27 -5.84
N ILE A 116 6.45 -3.18 -5.18
CA ILE A 116 5.48 -2.83 -4.14
C ILE A 116 6.19 -2.14 -2.95
N VAL A 117 7.32 -2.67 -2.48
CA VAL A 117 8.09 -2.11 -1.36
C VAL A 117 8.61 -0.72 -1.68
N MET A 118 9.12 -0.49 -2.90
CA MET A 118 9.55 0.83 -3.35
C MET A 118 8.40 1.84 -3.31
N GLY A 119 7.20 1.43 -3.74
CA GLY A 119 6.01 2.28 -3.67
C GLY A 119 5.53 2.54 -2.24
N LEU A 120 5.55 1.53 -1.37
CA LEU A 120 5.07 1.59 0.01
C LEU A 120 5.92 2.46 0.93
N GLY A 121 7.21 2.65 0.63
CA GLY A 121 8.10 3.51 1.44
C GLY A 121 7.58 4.96 1.58
N ASP A 122 6.89 5.45 0.56
CA ASP A 122 6.30 6.80 0.55
C ASP A 122 4.88 6.83 1.12
N TRP A 123 4.30 5.67 1.44
CA TRP A 123 2.93 5.61 1.91
C TRP A 123 2.77 6.15 3.31
N ARG A 124 1.53 6.54 3.56
CA ARG A 124 1.02 7.17 4.77
C ARG A 124 -0.39 6.65 4.96
N ARG A 125 -0.91 6.73 6.18
CA ARG A 125 -2.28 6.31 6.52
C ARG A 125 -3.36 6.80 5.53
N VAL A 126 -3.20 8.00 4.98
CA VAL A 126 -4.12 8.56 3.97
C VAL A 126 -4.18 7.74 2.68
N HIS A 127 -3.04 7.18 2.22
CA HIS A 127 -2.98 6.34 1.02
C HIS A 127 -3.73 5.02 1.24
N LEU A 128 -3.52 4.39 2.40
CA LEU A 128 -4.25 3.18 2.80
C LEU A 128 -5.75 3.42 2.88
N GLN A 129 -6.17 4.57 3.40
CA GLN A 129 -7.57 4.96 3.51
C GLN A 129 -8.23 5.13 2.14
N VAL A 130 -7.54 5.76 1.18
CA VAL A 130 -7.99 5.89 -0.21
C VAL A 130 -8.16 4.52 -0.86
N LEU A 131 -7.17 3.63 -0.76
CA LEU A 131 -7.23 2.30 -1.35
C LEU A 131 -8.37 1.44 -0.78
N ARG A 132 -8.60 1.50 0.54
CA ARG A 132 -9.74 0.81 1.18
C ARG A 132 -11.10 1.31 0.70
N VAL A 133 -11.23 2.61 0.45
CA VAL A 133 -12.46 3.16 -0.15
C VAL A 133 -12.63 2.62 -1.56
N MET A 134 -11.56 2.65 -2.35
CA MET A 134 -11.59 2.22 -3.75
C MET A 134 -11.79 0.72 -3.95
N GLU A 135 -11.55 -0.09 -2.91
CA GLU A 135 -11.86 -1.53 -2.88
C GLU A 135 -13.37 -1.80 -2.99
N GLY A 136 -14.19 -0.86 -2.53
CA GLY A 136 -15.63 -0.89 -2.72
C GLY A 136 -16.04 -0.57 -4.16
N PRO A 137 -17.29 -0.86 -4.55
CA PRO A 137 -17.79 -0.43 -5.85
C PRO A 137 -17.75 1.10 -5.93
N PRO A 138 -17.30 1.71 -7.05
CA PRO A 138 -17.41 3.14 -7.27
C PRO A 138 -18.85 3.57 -7.03
N HIS A 139 -19.07 4.39 -6.01
CA HIS A 139 -20.40 4.88 -5.72
C HIS A 139 -20.76 5.87 -6.83
N ALA A 140 -21.52 5.41 -7.82
CA ALA A 140 -22.12 6.23 -8.87
C ALA A 140 -23.15 7.21 -8.26
N ARG A 141 -22.71 8.15 -7.41
CA ARG A 141 -23.60 9.05 -6.69
C ARG A 141 -23.80 10.42 -7.33
N THR A 142 -23.20 10.71 -8.48
CA THR A 142 -23.40 12.01 -9.14
C THR A 142 -24.39 12.03 -10.31
N ARG A 143 -24.85 10.88 -10.83
CA ARG A 143 -25.83 10.88 -11.95
C ARG A 143 -27.21 11.41 -11.56
N ARG A 144 -27.67 11.30 -10.31
CA ARG A 144 -29.05 11.72 -9.97
C ARG A 144 -29.33 13.22 -10.01
N ARG A 145 -28.33 14.10 -9.99
CA ARG A 145 -28.55 15.56 -10.04
C ARG A 145 -28.23 16.20 -11.39
N GLN A 146 -27.37 15.60 -12.21
CA GLN A 146 -26.90 16.21 -13.47
C GLN A 146 -27.59 15.64 -14.71
N THR A 147 -28.01 14.37 -14.71
CA THR A 147 -28.67 13.75 -15.88
C THR A 147 -30.06 14.34 -16.16
N ARG A 148 -30.72 14.96 -15.17
CA ARG A 148 -32.03 15.60 -15.35
C ARG A 148 -31.96 16.98 -16.01
N SER A 149 -30.77 17.55 -16.21
CA SER A 149 -30.62 18.88 -16.86
C SER A 149 -30.10 18.80 -18.30
N LEU A 150 -29.46 17.69 -18.69
CA LEU A 150 -28.86 17.55 -20.02
C LEU A 150 -29.78 16.84 -21.03
N THR A 151 -30.66 15.95 -20.58
CA THR A 151 -31.65 15.28 -21.45
C THR A 151 -32.62 16.28 -22.07
N ASP A 152 -33.07 17.30 -21.31
CA ASP A 152 -33.94 18.36 -21.83
C ASP A 152 -33.27 19.26 -22.88
N THR A 153 -31.94 19.26 -23.01
CA THR A 153 -31.20 20.14 -23.94
C THR A 153 -30.70 19.38 -25.18
N PHE A 154 -30.44 18.08 -25.07
CA PHE A 154 -29.87 17.27 -26.16
C PHE A 154 -30.94 16.59 -27.05
N GLU A 155 -32.16 16.34 -26.55
CA GLU A 155 -33.26 15.77 -27.36
C GLU A 155 -33.71 16.66 -28.53
N ALA A 156 -33.26 17.92 -28.59
CA ALA A 156 -33.57 18.84 -29.68
C ALA A 156 -32.52 18.86 -30.82
N ALA A 157 -31.38 18.16 -30.70
CA ALA A 157 -30.22 18.39 -31.56
C ALA A 157 -29.68 17.18 -32.36
N LEU A 158 -30.20 15.96 -32.18
CA LEU A 158 -29.64 14.75 -32.78
C LEU A 158 -30.71 13.90 -33.49
N GLU A 159 -31.04 14.31 -34.72
CA GLU A 159 -31.75 13.49 -35.73
C GLU A 159 -30.83 13.11 -36.91
N ASP A 160 -29.50 13.27 -36.82
CA ASP A 160 -28.60 12.96 -37.93
C ASP A 160 -27.60 11.85 -37.56
N GLU A 161 -27.66 10.76 -38.32
CA GLU A 161 -27.08 9.46 -38.06
C GLU A 161 -25.54 9.45 -38.17
N THR A 162 -24.85 8.90 -37.17
CA THR A 162 -23.59 8.17 -37.41
C THR A 162 -23.56 6.91 -36.55
N PRO A 163 -23.30 5.73 -37.14
CA PRO A 163 -23.15 4.48 -36.41
C PRO A 163 -21.73 4.39 -35.83
N ASP A 164 -21.59 4.72 -34.54
CA ASP A 164 -20.39 4.48 -33.71
C ASP A 164 -20.77 3.82 -32.36
N ASP A 165 -21.84 3.01 -32.38
CA ASP A 165 -22.54 2.47 -31.18
C ASP A 165 -21.68 1.54 -30.29
N LEU A 166 -20.48 1.13 -30.72
CA LEU A 166 -19.62 0.25 -29.92
C LEU A 166 -18.63 1.03 -29.02
N ALA A 167 -18.23 2.25 -29.39
CA ALA A 167 -17.34 3.07 -28.57
C ALA A 167 -18.07 3.62 -27.33
N ASP A 168 -19.38 3.86 -27.46
CA ASP A 168 -20.20 4.39 -26.39
C ASP A 168 -20.41 3.39 -25.25
N ASP A 169 -20.58 2.10 -25.54
CA ASP A 169 -20.81 1.09 -24.49
C ASP A 169 -19.56 0.81 -23.65
N GLU A 170 -18.36 0.83 -24.26
CA GLU A 170 -17.09 0.66 -23.55
C GLU A 170 -16.79 1.87 -22.64
N LEU A 171 -17.02 3.10 -23.13
CA LEU A 171 -16.84 4.32 -22.34
C LEU A 171 -17.82 4.40 -21.16
N VAL A 172 -19.09 4.02 -21.38
CA VAL A 172 -20.10 3.97 -20.31
C VAL A 172 -19.73 2.93 -19.26
N THR A 173 -19.22 1.76 -19.69
CA THR A 173 -18.77 0.70 -18.79
C THR A 173 -17.55 1.13 -17.97
N LEU A 174 -16.59 1.81 -18.61
CA LEU A 174 -15.40 2.33 -17.94
C LEU A 174 -15.77 3.41 -16.91
N GLU A 175 -16.64 4.35 -17.27
CA GLU A 175 -17.13 5.40 -16.35
C GLU A 175 -17.79 4.78 -15.12
N ALA A 176 -18.62 3.74 -15.30
CA ALA A 176 -19.28 3.03 -14.21
C ALA A 176 -18.31 2.29 -13.27
N GLN A 177 -17.10 1.97 -13.74
CA GLN A 177 -16.07 1.28 -12.95
C GLN A 177 -15.07 2.24 -12.29
N THR A 178 -15.02 3.50 -12.73
CA THR A 178 -14.04 4.48 -12.24
C THR A 178 -14.50 5.23 -11.00
N TRP A 179 -13.55 5.50 -10.10
CA TRP A 179 -13.75 6.45 -9.02
C TRP A 179 -13.40 7.86 -9.48
N ASN A 180 -14.11 8.88 -8.97
CA ASN A 180 -13.64 10.27 -9.06
C ASN A 180 -13.12 10.74 -7.70
N ALA A 181 -12.21 11.74 -7.71
CA ALA A 181 -11.55 12.21 -6.50
C ALA A 181 -12.52 12.76 -5.43
N ALA A 182 -13.63 13.39 -5.85
CA ALA A 182 -14.62 13.93 -4.92
C ALA A 182 -15.38 12.82 -4.16
N ALA A 183 -15.78 11.76 -4.86
CA ALA A 183 -16.44 10.59 -4.26
C ALA A 183 -15.50 9.83 -3.31
N ILE A 184 -14.21 9.74 -3.65
CA ILE A 184 -13.18 9.19 -2.76
C ILE A 184 -13.05 10.06 -1.51
N ALA A 185 -12.93 11.39 -1.68
CA ALA A 185 -12.76 12.33 -0.56
C ALA A 185 -13.94 12.24 0.42
N GLU A 186 -15.17 12.23 -0.09
CA GLU A 186 -16.39 12.09 0.71
C GLU A 186 -16.41 10.75 1.46
N SER A 187 -16.21 9.63 0.75
CA SER A 187 -16.28 8.28 1.33
C SER A 187 -15.15 8.03 2.34
N ALA A 188 -13.98 8.61 2.11
CA ALA A 188 -12.83 8.54 3.00
C ALA A 188 -12.96 9.52 4.18
N GLY A 189 -13.85 10.50 4.15
CA GLY A 189 -13.87 11.58 5.15
C GLY A 189 -12.60 12.44 5.12
N LEU A 190 -12.04 12.65 3.93
CA LEU A 190 -10.83 13.42 3.69
C LEU A 190 -11.16 14.76 3.01
N SER A 191 -10.27 15.74 3.15
CA SER A 191 -10.36 16.94 2.31
C SER A 191 -9.99 16.61 0.86
N MET A 192 -10.52 17.40 -0.09
CA MET A 192 -10.19 17.24 -1.52
C MET A 192 -8.68 17.29 -1.75
N THR A 193 -7.99 18.29 -1.20
CA THR A 193 -6.53 18.43 -1.34
C THR A 193 -5.74 17.23 -0.80
N ARG A 194 -6.14 16.66 0.34
CA ARG A 194 -5.47 15.46 0.87
C ARG A 194 -5.71 14.23 -0.01
N THR A 195 -6.92 14.13 -0.56
CA THR A 195 -7.29 13.05 -1.47
C THR A 195 -6.50 13.13 -2.76
N GLU A 196 -6.43 14.31 -3.39
CA GLU A 196 -5.65 14.53 -4.61
C GLU A 196 -4.15 14.24 -4.42
N LEU A 197 -3.56 14.69 -3.31
CA LEU A 197 -2.17 14.37 -2.99
C LEU A 197 -1.95 12.86 -2.81
N ALA A 198 -2.89 12.17 -2.16
CA ALA A 198 -2.81 10.73 -1.98
C ALA A 198 -2.97 9.98 -3.32
N LEU A 199 -3.90 10.41 -4.17
CA LEU A 199 -4.10 9.85 -5.51
C LEU A 199 -2.86 10.04 -6.39
N ALA A 200 -2.25 11.22 -6.36
CA ALA A 200 -1.01 11.48 -7.07
C ALA A 200 0.14 10.58 -6.59
N GLY A 201 0.28 10.37 -5.27
CA GLY A 201 1.28 9.47 -4.70
C GLY A 201 1.06 8.01 -5.11
N LEU A 202 -0.19 7.54 -5.07
CA LEU A 202 -0.55 6.18 -5.48
C LEU A 202 -0.36 5.97 -7.00
N GLN A 203 -0.72 6.95 -7.82
CA GLN A 203 -0.52 6.91 -9.26
C GLN A 203 0.97 6.92 -9.63
N LYS A 204 1.77 7.79 -9.01
CA LYS A 204 3.24 7.84 -9.21
C LYS A 204 3.88 6.49 -8.88
N SER A 205 3.34 5.78 -7.89
CA SER A 205 3.84 4.50 -7.43
C SER A 205 3.24 3.30 -8.18
N GLY A 206 2.40 3.52 -9.20
CA GLY A 206 1.85 2.46 -10.05
C GLY A 206 0.67 1.68 -9.45
N PHE A 207 0.11 2.12 -8.33
CA PHE A 207 -1.01 1.43 -7.67
C PHE A 207 -2.39 1.86 -8.17
N LEU A 208 -2.43 2.97 -8.90
CA LEU A 208 -3.61 3.47 -9.58
C LEU A 208 -3.28 3.75 -11.04
N TRP A 209 -4.28 3.56 -11.90
CA TRP A 209 -4.29 4.05 -13.26
C TRP A 209 -5.44 5.02 -13.45
N THR A 210 -5.22 6.02 -14.32
CA THR A 210 -6.13 7.15 -14.52
C THR A 210 -6.68 7.13 -15.95
N PRO A 211 -7.77 6.39 -16.22
CA PRO A 211 -8.42 6.49 -17.51
C PRO A 211 -9.05 7.88 -17.71
N THR A 212 -9.05 8.34 -18.96
CA THR A 212 -9.84 9.50 -19.36
C THR A 212 -11.29 9.06 -19.53
N VAL A 213 -12.20 9.60 -18.72
CA VAL A 213 -13.64 9.40 -18.87
C VAL A 213 -14.34 10.73 -19.16
N VAL A 214 -15.57 10.68 -19.66
CA VAL A 214 -16.35 11.87 -20.05
C VAL A 214 -16.47 12.89 -18.91
N SER A 215 -16.60 12.41 -17.67
CA SER A 215 -16.74 13.26 -16.47
C SER A 215 -15.42 13.85 -15.95
N GLY A 216 -14.28 13.59 -16.59
CA GLY A 216 -12.94 14.01 -16.14
C GLY A 216 -12.02 12.84 -15.77
N PRO A 217 -11.00 13.05 -14.92
CA PRO A 217 -10.09 11.98 -14.54
C PRO A 217 -10.81 10.94 -13.66
N GLY A 218 -10.90 9.71 -14.16
CA GLY A 218 -11.31 8.54 -13.40
C GLY A 218 -10.10 7.85 -12.78
N TYR A 219 -10.29 7.12 -11.68
CA TYR A 219 -9.24 6.34 -11.02
C TYR A 219 -9.67 4.88 -10.89
N LEU A 220 -8.78 3.98 -11.29
CA LEU A 220 -8.91 2.53 -11.14
C LEU A 220 -7.74 2.00 -10.33
N ILE A 221 -7.99 0.98 -9.51
CA ILE A 221 -6.92 0.25 -8.80
C ILE A 221 -6.22 -0.67 -9.80
N SER A 222 -4.89 -0.54 -9.91
CA SER A 222 -4.06 -1.46 -10.71
C SER A 222 -3.96 -2.84 -10.06
N ASP A 223 -3.39 -3.81 -10.76
CA ASP A 223 -3.20 -5.16 -10.21
C ASP A 223 -2.31 -5.13 -8.96
N SER A 224 -1.21 -4.38 -8.98
CA SER A 224 -0.34 -4.19 -7.81
C SER A 224 -1.09 -3.53 -6.64
N GLY A 225 -1.97 -2.55 -6.92
CA GLY A 225 -2.83 -1.94 -5.90
C GLY A 225 -3.79 -2.95 -5.27
N ARG A 226 -4.36 -3.86 -6.07
CA ARG A 226 -5.23 -4.95 -5.59
C ARG A 226 -4.45 -5.98 -4.78
N THR A 227 -3.23 -6.33 -5.20
CA THR A 227 -2.33 -7.21 -4.44
C THR A 227 -2.09 -6.64 -3.05
N VAL A 228 -1.76 -5.34 -2.93
CA VAL A 228 -1.55 -4.70 -1.63
C VAL A 228 -2.80 -4.73 -0.77
N ILE A 229 -3.97 -4.38 -1.34
CA ILE A 229 -5.25 -4.42 -0.61
C ILE A 229 -5.56 -5.83 -0.10
N ARG A 230 -5.37 -6.86 -0.93
CA ARG A 230 -5.56 -8.26 -0.56
C ARG A 230 -4.67 -8.66 0.62
N VAL A 231 -3.37 -8.35 0.54
CA VAL A 231 -2.41 -8.61 1.62
C VAL A 231 -2.86 -7.92 2.91
N LEU A 232 -3.25 -6.64 2.84
CA LEU A 232 -3.75 -5.91 4.01
C LEU A 232 -5.01 -6.54 4.63
N ARG A 233 -5.91 -7.08 3.81
CA ARG A 233 -7.18 -7.69 4.23
C ARG A 233 -6.96 -9.05 4.91
N GLU A 234 -6.16 -9.92 4.29
CA GLU A 234 -5.84 -11.24 4.85
C GLU A 234 -5.27 -11.10 6.26
N TYR A 235 -4.45 -10.07 6.46
CA TYR A 235 -3.85 -9.75 7.75
C TYR A 235 -4.83 -9.25 8.81
N GLN A 236 -5.73 -8.34 8.46
CA GLN A 236 -6.73 -7.85 9.40
C GLN A 236 -7.67 -8.96 9.86
N THR A 237 -7.93 -9.95 9.01
CA THR A 237 -8.79 -11.09 9.34
C THR A 237 -8.11 -12.06 10.31
N GLN A 238 -6.78 -12.14 10.29
CA GLN A 238 -5.99 -13.02 11.15
C GLN A 238 -5.60 -12.38 12.49
N ALA A 239 -5.78 -11.06 12.66
CA ALA A 239 -5.52 -10.42 13.94
C ALA A 239 -6.52 -10.91 14.99
N PRO A 240 -6.07 -11.40 16.17
CA PRO A 240 -6.99 -11.78 17.23
C PRO A 240 -7.86 -10.58 17.61
N PRO A 241 -9.17 -10.77 17.89
CA PRO A 241 -10.06 -9.67 18.23
C PRO A 241 -9.46 -8.89 19.41
N GLN A 242 -9.19 -7.61 19.19
CA GLN A 242 -8.68 -6.70 20.21
C GLN A 242 -9.75 -6.53 21.31
N GLY A 243 -9.81 -7.45 22.26
CA GLY A 243 -10.87 -7.47 23.27
C GLY A 243 -10.72 -8.51 24.39
N LEU A 244 -9.61 -9.24 24.49
CA LEU A 244 -9.34 -10.16 25.59
C LEU A 244 -7.95 -9.85 26.19
N ALA A 245 -7.86 -8.75 26.92
CA ALA A 245 -6.79 -8.44 27.86
C ALA A 245 -7.39 -7.78 29.11
#